data_AF-A0A937N3H9-F1
#
_entry.id   AF-A0A937N3H9-F1
#
_cell.length_a   1.000
_cell.length_b   1.000
_cell.length_c   1.000
_cell.angle_alpha   90.00
_cell.angle_beta   90.00
_cell.angle_gamma   90.00
#
_symmetry.space_group_name_H-M   'P 1'
#
loop_
_entity.id
_entity.type
_entity.pdbx_description
1 polymer ?
#
loop_
_entity_poly.entity_id
_entity_poly.type
_entity_poly.pdbx_seq_one_letter_code
_entity_poly.pdbx_strand_id
1 'polypeptide(L)'
;MARKSIFLAIALGICGLWPMIAAAQRIEPAPDALEDVGVDEKLNTQIPLDLEFRDENGNDITLAKIYNGERPVILTMNYSDCPMLCSLQLNGLVDALKEMSWSPGEEFDLVCVSIDPLETHQRARLTKTRYVKAYGRVETAGGWHFLVGNKENIQRLADTVGFRFVYVPERREYAHAAAAMICTPDGRVSRYMYGIQYPVQTLKLSLLEAGEGKIGSPLEQILLYCFHYDAESGRYAPAARNFMKLGGGLTLVVLLIGLTPYWIRRKRRASLERSNALTEDAGAGEQSAPDADSAQTGAMGLAALPLAASGGSGFFPTRASTGAEIVDHVFYFILIISVIFFLIIVGVMTLFVLKYRKPRGEEATKTATHSNILEATWSIIPAILLAVMFFWGFVGYMDMAQPPGNSYEIQVVAKKWTWSFTYPNGHVDNNLHVPVDRPVRLVMRSDDVIHSLYIPAFRLKMDVVPGRYNTTWFEATEVGDYTLFCAEYCGTKHSMMLAKVVVHPSGEFERWLTDAANFLDRLTPVEAGEIIFTRRGCAQCHSVDGSAMTGPSFKGIFGIEHALASGEKITVNRDYIRESILEPQAKIRAGYKPAMPTYKGQLRDEEIDALIAYIKELK
;
A
#
# COMPACT_ATOMS: atom_id res chain seq x y z
N MET A 1 3.59 44.28 31.10
CA MET A 1 4.37 43.62 30.00
C MET A 1 3.82 42.26 29.56
N ALA A 2 3.15 41.48 30.41
CA ALA A 2 2.66 40.12 30.07
C ALA A 2 1.64 40.02 28.90
N ARG A 3 0.89 41.09 28.58
CA ARG A 3 -0.06 41.09 27.46
C ARG A 3 0.59 41.20 26.08
N LYS A 4 1.79 41.80 25.97
CA LYS A 4 2.48 41.99 24.68
C LYS A 4 3.26 40.73 24.25
N SER A 5 3.73 39.92 25.19
CA SER A 5 4.45 38.67 24.93
C SER A 5 3.55 37.55 24.40
N ILE A 6 2.27 37.53 24.82
CA ILE A 6 1.27 36.57 24.33
C ILE A 6 0.85 36.91 22.89
N PHE A 7 0.69 38.20 22.56
CA PHE A 7 0.40 38.63 21.20
C PHE A 7 1.54 38.36 20.21
N LEU A 8 2.81 38.41 20.65
CA LEU A 8 3.96 38.12 19.80
C LEU A 8 4.13 36.61 19.53
N ALA A 9 3.84 35.75 20.52
CA ALA A 9 3.83 34.30 20.34
C ALA A 9 2.67 33.82 19.44
N ILE A 10 1.51 34.48 19.53
CA ILE A 10 0.37 34.22 18.64
C ILE A 10 0.65 34.77 17.22
N ALA A 11 1.29 35.93 17.08
CA ALA A 11 1.65 36.49 15.77
C ALA A 11 2.70 35.66 15.03
N LEU A 12 3.68 35.07 15.72
CA LEU A 12 4.67 34.15 15.13
C LEU A 12 4.06 32.78 14.78
N GLY A 13 3.06 32.31 15.53
CA GLY A 13 2.29 31.11 15.18
C GLY A 13 1.34 31.29 13.99
N ILE A 14 0.88 32.52 13.73
CA ILE A 14 -0.02 32.84 12.61
C ILE A 14 0.75 33.11 11.31
N CYS A 15 1.99 33.62 11.37
CA CYS A 15 2.80 33.84 10.16
C CYS A 15 3.31 32.55 9.50
N GLY A 16 3.33 31.42 10.21
CA GLY A 16 3.66 30.09 9.65
C GLY A 16 2.50 29.40 8.92
N LEU A 17 1.32 30.03 8.86
CA LEU A 17 0.10 29.51 8.24
C LEU A 17 -0.28 30.25 6.95
N TRP A 18 0.68 30.87 6.26
CA TRP A 18 0.41 31.36 4.92
C TRP A 18 0.21 30.15 4.00
N PRO A 19 -0.98 29.95 3.40
CA PRO A 19 -1.14 28.89 2.43
C PRO A 19 -0.27 29.27 1.23
N MET A 20 0.84 28.56 1.05
CA MET A 20 1.41 28.42 -0.28
C MET A 20 0.28 27.86 -1.14
N ILE A 21 -0.28 28.71 -2.00
CA ILE A 21 -1.15 28.29 -3.07
C ILE A 21 -0.25 27.44 -3.96
N ALA A 22 -0.20 26.15 -3.66
CA ALA A 22 0.22 25.16 -4.63
C ALA A 22 -0.75 25.34 -5.80
N ALA A 23 -0.27 25.93 -6.89
CA ALA A 23 -0.93 25.83 -8.16
C ALA A 23 -0.89 24.35 -8.55
N ALA A 24 -1.86 23.59 -8.04
CA ALA A 24 -2.14 22.25 -8.52
C ALA A 24 -2.42 22.40 -10.01
N GLN A 25 -1.48 21.94 -10.83
CA GLN A 25 -1.72 21.78 -12.26
C GLN A 25 -2.97 20.92 -12.38
N ARG A 26 -3.98 21.47 -13.06
CA ARG A 26 -5.23 20.77 -13.36
C ARG A 26 -4.87 19.48 -14.07
N ILE A 27 -5.11 18.36 -13.40
CA ILE A 27 -5.27 17.06 -14.04
C ILE A 27 -6.48 17.25 -14.97
N GLU A 28 -6.30 16.98 -16.26
CA GLU A 28 -7.44 16.91 -17.18
C GLU A 28 -8.43 15.89 -16.59
N PRO A 29 -9.70 16.27 -16.35
CA PRO A 29 -10.67 15.33 -15.81
C PRO A 29 -10.76 14.11 -16.72
N ALA A 30 -11.05 12.94 -16.12
CA ALA A 30 -11.42 11.78 -16.91
C ALA A 30 -12.53 12.20 -17.89
N PRO A 31 -12.58 11.66 -19.14
CA PRO A 31 -13.65 11.99 -20.06
C PRO A 31 -15.00 11.83 -19.35
N ASP A 32 -15.92 12.80 -19.47
CA ASP A 32 -17.21 12.86 -18.77
C ASP A 32 -17.98 11.52 -18.76
N ALA A 33 -17.76 10.67 -19.78
CA ALA A 33 -18.32 9.32 -19.88
C ALA A 33 -17.83 8.29 -18.83
N LEU A 34 -16.79 8.59 -18.04
CA LEU A 34 -16.19 7.68 -17.05
C LEU A 34 -16.38 8.14 -15.60
N GLU A 35 -16.91 9.36 -15.35
CA GLU A 35 -17.17 9.86 -13.98
C GLU A 35 -18.17 8.97 -13.22
N ASP A 36 -19.12 8.36 -13.94
CA ASP A 36 -20.16 7.52 -13.35
C ASP A 36 -19.77 6.03 -13.19
N VAL A 37 -18.56 5.60 -13.59
CA VAL A 37 -18.13 4.20 -13.51
C VAL A 37 -17.55 3.87 -12.14
N GLY A 38 -18.05 2.83 -11.45
CA GLY A 38 -17.56 2.47 -10.12
C GLY A 38 -18.42 1.45 -9.37
N VAL A 39 -18.12 1.25 -8.09
CA VAL A 39 -18.94 0.45 -7.17
C VAL A 39 -19.19 1.25 -5.90
N ASP A 40 -20.47 1.49 -5.60
CA ASP A 40 -20.91 2.02 -4.31
C ASP A 40 -21.21 0.84 -3.37
N GLU A 41 -20.49 0.71 -2.27
CA GLU A 41 -20.72 -0.41 -1.35
C GLU A 41 -22.09 -0.30 -0.67
N LYS A 42 -22.96 -1.27 -0.96
CA LYS A 42 -24.31 -1.41 -0.40
C LYS A 42 -24.41 -2.65 0.49
N LEU A 43 -23.54 -2.75 1.49
CA LEU A 43 -23.56 -3.83 2.48
C LEU A 43 -24.92 -3.96 3.16
N ASN A 44 -25.30 -5.18 3.53
CA ASN A 44 -26.59 -5.55 4.12
C ASN A 44 -27.81 -5.31 3.22
N THR A 45 -27.61 -4.87 1.98
CA THR A 45 -28.72 -4.63 1.05
C THR A 45 -29.23 -5.95 0.50
N GLN A 46 -30.54 -6.10 0.49
CA GLN A 46 -31.22 -7.27 -0.06
C GLN A 46 -31.27 -7.18 -1.58
N ILE A 47 -30.71 -8.18 -2.26
CA ILE A 47 -30.88 -8.34 -3.71
C ILE A 47 -32.36 -8.60 -4.00
N PRO A 48 -32.96 -7.98 -5.04
CA PRO A 48 -34.36 -8.16 -5.33
C PRO A 48 -34.57 -9.55 -5.94
N LEU A 49 -35.06 -10.47 -5.11
CA LEU A 49 -35.18 -11.89 -5.46
C LEU A 49 -36.27 -12.16 -6.51
N ASP A 50 -37.15 -11.18 -6.75
CA ASP A 50 -38.20 -11.17 -7.77
C ASP A 50 -37.66 -10.97 -9.20
N LEU A 51 -36.39 -10.57 -9.38
CA LEU A 51 -35.85 -10.34 -10.71
C LEU A 51 -35.77 -11.62 -11.53
N GLU A 52 -36.32 -11.55 -12.74
CA GLU A 52 -36.29 -12.62 -13.73
C GLU A 52 -35.14 -12.43 -14.71
N PHE A 53 -34.37 -13.50 -14.92
CA PHE A 53 -33.31 -13.61 -15.90
C PHE A 53 -33.50 -14.88 -16.72
N ARG A 54 -32.69 -15.05 -17.75
CA ARG A 54 -32.59 -16.30 -18.50
C ARG A 54 -31.24 -16.94 -18.25
N ASP A 55 -31.26 -18.23 -17.92
CA ASP A 55 -30.04 -19.01 -17.72
C ASP A 55 -29.33 -19.33 -19.04
N GLU A 56 -28.13 -19.89 -18.95
CA GLU A 56 -27.35 -20.31 -20.12
C GLU A 56 -28.02 -21.39 -20.99
N ASN A 57 -29.05 -22.08 -20.49
CA ASN A 57 -29.79 -23.11 -21.20
C ASN A 57 -31.04 -22.54 -21.90
N GLY A 58 -31.35 -21.27 -21.67
CA GLY A 58 -32.51 -20.59 -22.23
C GLY A 58 -33.76 -20.67 -21.37
N ASN A 59 -33.68 -21.19 -20.14
CA ASN A 59 -34.81 -21.24 -19.21
C ASN A 59 -34.92 -19.92 -18.44
N ASP A 60 -36.15 -19.48 -18.21
CA ASP A 60 -36.39 -18.33 -17.34
C ASP A 60 -36.18 -18.74 -15.86
N ILE A 61 -35.46 -17.91 -15.10
CA ILE A 61 -35.04 -18.16 -13.72
C ILE A 61 -35.17 -16.88 -12.89
N THR A 62 -35.72 -16.99 -11.68
CA THR A 62 -35.72 -15.91 -10.71
C THR A 62 -34.50 -16.00 -9.80
N LEU A 63 -34.00 -14.85 -9.33
CA LEU A 63 -32.91 -14.83 -8.36
C LEU A 63 -33.27 -15.58 -7.07
N ALA A 64 -34.54 -15.58 -6.65
CA ALA A 64 -35.05 -16.38 -5.53
C ALA A 64 -34.71 -17.88 -5.63
N LYS A 65 -34.58 -18.43 -6.85
CA LYS A 65 -34.24 -19.85 -7.04
C LYS A 65 -32.76 -20.14 -6.77
N ILE A 66 -31.90 -19.14 -6.91
CA ILE A 66 -30.46 -19.24 -6.65
C ILE A 66 -30.16 -18.90 -5.19
N TYR A 67 -30.74 -17.82 -4.67
CA TYR A 67 -30.65 -17.42 -3.27
C TYR A 67 -31.69 -18.18 -2.42
N ASN A 68 -31.50 -19.50 -2.30
CA ASN A 68 -32.44 -20.42 -1.69
C ASN A 68 -32.31 -20.55 -0.16
N GLY A 69 -31.39 -19.81 0.47
CA GLY A 69 -31.12 -19.86 1.91
C GLY A 69 -30.14 -20.96 2.34
N GLU A 70 -29.62 -21.78 1.43
CA GLU A 70 -28.72 -22.89 1.76
C GLU A 70 -27.24 -22.52 1.69
N ARG A 71 -26.83 -21.74 0.68
CA ARG A 71 -25.42 -21.50 0.36
C ARG A 71 -25.13 -20.04 0.04
N PRO A 72 -23.98 -19.48 0.48
CA PRO A 72 -23.56 -18.15 0.08
C PRO A 72 -23.29 -18.11 -1.43
N VAL A 73 -23.40 -16.91 -2.02
CA VAL A 73 -23.31 -16.72 -3.47
C VAL A 73 -22.23 -15.69 -3.81
N ILE A 74 -21.34 -16.02 -4.76
CA ILE A 74 -20.47 -15.04 -5.39
C ILE A 74 -21.21 -14.46 -6.60
N LEU A 75 -21.58 -13.19 -6.53
CA LEU A 75 -22.20 -12.45 -7.62
C LEU A 75 -21.14 -11.63 -8.36
N THR A 76 -21.11 -11.76 -9.68
CA THR A 76 -20.26 -10.96 -10.57
C THR A 76 -21.12 -10.36 -11.69
N MET A 77 -20.74 -9.17 -12.13
CA MET A 77 -21.39 -8.46 -13.22
C MET A 77 -20.41 -8.31 -14.37
N ASN A 78 -20.59 -9.11 -15.42
CA ASN A 78 -19.69 -9.24 -16.56
C ASN A 78 -20.47 -9.31 -17.87
N TYR A 79 -19.81 -9.49 -19.01
CA TYR A 79 -20.48 -9.87 -20.26
C TYR A 79 -19.48 -10.61 -21.16
N SER A 80 -19.99 -11.51 -21.98
CA SER A 80 -19.19 -12.51 -22.69
C SER A 80 -18.27 -11.96 -23.77
N ASP A 81 -18.65 -10.85 -24.40
CA ASP A 81 -17.91 -10.22 -25.50
C ASP A 81 -17.01 -9.07 -25.04
N CYS A 82 -16.84 -8.90 -23.72
CA CYS A 82 -15.89 -7.96 -23.16
C CYS A 82 -14.45 -8.32 -23.58
N PRO A 83 -13.72 -7.41 -24.24
CA PRO A 83 -12.42 -7.73 -24.84
C PRO A 83 -11.31 -7.95 -23.80
N MET A 84 -11.49 -7.47 -22.56
CA MET A 84 -10.40 -7.45 -21.59
C MET A 84 -10.84 -7.68 -20.14
N LEU A 85 -11.48 -6.71 -19.49
CA LEU A 85 -11.60 -6.67 -18.03
C LEU A 85 -12.41 -7.84 -17.45
N CYS A 86 -13.55 -8.19 -18.05
CA CYS A 86 -14.34 -9.34 -17.61
C CYS A 86 -13.55 -10.66 -17.74
N SER A 87 -12.74 -10.80 -18.79
CA SER A 87 -11.93 -12.00 -18.99
C SER A 87 -10.84 -12.12 -17.92
N LEU A 88 -10.17 -11.02 -17.59
CA LEU A 88 -9.18 -10.97 -16.52
C LEU A 88 -9.81 -11.29 -15.16
N GLN A 89 -10.96 -10.71 -14.86
CA GLN A 89 -11.69 -10.94 -13.61
C GLN A 89 -12.13 -12.40 -13.45
N LEU A 90 -12.76 -12.98 -14.48
CA LEU A 90 -13.24 -14.36 -14.44
C LEU A 90 -12.09 -15.37 -14.41
N ASN A 91 -10.96 -15.10 -15.09
CA ASN A 91 -9.75 -15.92 -14.97
C ASN A 91 -9.19 -15.88 -13.55
N GLY A 92 -9.08 -14.70 -12.94
CA GLY A 92 -8.62 -14.58 -11.56
C GLY A 92 -9.52 -15.28 -10.55
N LEU A 93 -10.84 -15.32 -10.81
CA LEU A 93 -11.78 -16.12 -10.03
C LEU A 93 -11.51 -17.61 -10.22
N VAL A 94 -11.34 -18.09 -11.46
CA VAL A 94 -10.97 -19.49 -11.74
C VAL A 94 -9.67 -19.88 -11.02
N ASP A 95 -8.65 -19.03 -11.05
CA ASP A 95 -7.36 -19.32 -10.41
C ASP A 95 -7.53 -19.45 -8.88
N ALA A 96 -8.28 -18.54 -8.26
CA ALA A 96 -8.61 -18.63 -6.84
C ALA A 96 -9.42 -19.89 -6.50
N LEU A 97 -10.38 -20.27 -7.36
CA LEU A 97 -11.17 -21.48 -7.17
C LEU A 97 -10.33 -22.76 -7.28
N LYS A 98 -9.36 -22.82 -8.22
CA LYS A 98 -8.48 -23.98 -8.39
C LYS A 98 -7.63 -24.28 -7.16
N GLU A 99 -7.16 -23.21 -6.51
CA GLU A 99 -6.36 -23.30 -5.28
C GLU A 99 -7.23 -23.57 -4.04
N MET A 100 -8.54 -23.38 -4.13
CA MET A 100 -9.48 -23.61 -3.04
C MET A 100 -9.99 -25.06 -2.99
N SER A 101 -10.22 -25.55 -1.78
CA SER A 101 -10.83 -26.87 -1.55
C SER A 101 -12.32 -26.91 -1.88
N TRP A 102 -13.04 -25.81 -1.67
CA TRP A 102 -14.49 -25.68 -1.89
C TRP A 102 -14.84 -25.55 -3.37
N SER A 103 -16.05 -25.98 -3.72
CA SER A 103 -16.55 -26.03 -5.09
C SER A 103 -17.89 -25.31 -5.24
N PRO A 104 -18.12 -24.63 -6.38
CA PRO A 104 -19.46 -24.14 -6.74
C PRO A 104 -20.46 -25.31 -6.79
N GLY A 105 -21.66 -25.13 -6.22
CA GLY A 105 -22.69 -26.16 -6.15
C GLY A 105 -22.49 -27.19 -5.04
N GLU A 106 -21.49 -27.02 -4.18
CA GLU A 106 -21.27 -27.82 -2.96
C GLU A 106 -21.32 -26.93 -1.71
N GLU A 107 -20.40 -25.97 -1.56
CA GLU A 107 -20.36 -25.05 -0.42
C GLU A 107 -20.88 -23.65 -0.72
N PHE A 108 -20.84 -23.21 -1.97
CA PHE A 108 -21.31 -21.88 -2.41
C PHE A 108 -21.80 -21.96 -3.86
N ASP A 109 -22.56 -20.97 -4.33
CA ASP A 109 -22.92 -20.83 -5.75
C ASP A 109 -22.24 -19.60 -6.38
N LEU A 110 -22.05 -19.63 -7.69
CA LEU A 110 -21.40 -18.56 -8.44
C LEU A 110 -22.35 -18.07 -9.53
N VAL A 111 -22.67 -16.79 -9.52
CA VAL A 111 -23.61 -16.17 -10.45
C VAL A 111 -22.90 -15.05 -11.21
N CYS A 112 -22.81 -15.21 -12.52
CA CYS A 112 -22.33 -14.19 -13.45
C CYS A 112 -23.54 -13.59 -14.17
N VAL A 113 -23.89 -12.34 -13.91
CA VAL A 113 -24.97 -11.64 -14.61
C VAL A 113 -24.39 -10.78 -15.73
N SER A 114 -24.92 -10.94 -16.94
CA SER A 114 -24.58 -10.11 -18.09
C SER A 114 -24.97 -8.65 -17.84
N ILE A 115 -24.04 -7.71 -18.02
CA ILE A 115 -24.35 -6.26 -18.07
C ILE A 115 -24.77 -5.80 -19.47
N ASP A 116 -24.54 -6.64 -20.49
CA ASP A 116 -24.98 -6.37 -21.85
C ASP A 116 -26.40 -6.94 -22.06
N PRO A 117 -27.42 -6.09 -22.26
CA PRO A 117 -28.80 -6.52 -22.51
C PRO A 117 -28.99 -7.16 -23.88
N LEU A 118 -28.00 -7.08 -24.79
CA LEU A 118 -28.01 -7.73 -26.09
C LEU A 118 -27.38 -9.12 -26.06
N GLU A 119 -26.78 -9.52 -24.93
CA GLU A 119 -26.15 -10.83 -24.81
C GLU A 119 -27.19 -11.96 -24.89
N THR A 120 -26.88 -12.97 -25.71
CA THR A 120 -27.74 -14.13 -25.89
C THR A 120 -27.36 -15.25 -24.92
N HIS A 121 -28.35 -16.04 -24.47
CA HIS A 121 -28.09 -17.20 -23.61
C HIS A 121 -27.13 -18.22 -24.25
N GLN A 122 -27.15 -18.38 -25.58
CA GLN A 122 -26.18 -19.23 -26.28
C GLN A 122 -24.75 -18.71 -26.12
N ARG A 123 -24.54 -17.39 -26.15
CA ARG A 123 -23.23 -16.78 -25.95
C ARG A 123 -22.74 -16.95 -24.51
N ALA A 124 -23.62 -16.72 -23.54
CA ALA A 124 -23.37 -16.96 -22.12
C ALA A 124 -22.99 -18.44 -21.85
N ARG A 125 -23.66 -19.39 -22.51
CA ARG A 125 -23.34 -20.82 -22.43
C ARG A 125 -21.94 -21.17 -22.92
N LEU A 126 -21.50 -20.56 -24.02
CA LEU A 126 -20.15 -20.75 -24.54
C LEU A 126 -19.10 -20.22 -23.54
N THR A 127 -19.37 -19.07 -22.94
CA THR A 127 -18.52 -18.47 -21.91
C THR A 127 -18.47 -19.33 -20.65
N LYS A 128 -19.60 -19.82 -20.16
CA LYS A 128 -19.66 -20.79 -19.06
C LYS A 128 -18.82 -22.03 -19.36
N THR A 129 -19.03 -22.62 -20.54
CA THR A 129 -18.31 -23.84 -20.96
C THR A 129 -16.79 -23.61 -20.97
N ARG A 130 -16.33 -22.44 -21.44
CA ARG A 130 -14.92 -22.06 -21.39
C ARG A 130 -14.37 -22.01 -19.97
N TYR A 131 -15.03 -21.32 -19.04
CA TYR A 131 -14.53 -21.13 -17.68
C TYR A 131 -14.67 -22.39 -16.81
N VAL A 132 -15.75 -23.14 -16.94
CA VAL A 132 -15.91 -24.44 -16.26
C VAL A 132 -14.83 -25.43 -16.74
N LYS A 133 -14.54 -25.46 -18.06
CA LYS A 133 -13.44 -26.26 -18.60
C LYS A 133 -12.08 -25.79 -18.09
N ALA A 134 -11.87 -24.48 -18.01
CA ALA A 134 -10.64 -23.89 -17.47
C ALA A 134 -10.47 -24.22 -15.98
N TYR A 135 -11.55 -24.25 -15.20
CA TYR A 135 -11.56 -24.59 -13.78
C TYR A 135 -11.16 -26.06 -13.53
N GLY A 136 -11.56 -26.97 -14.42
CA GLY A 136 -11.11 -28.37 -14.40
C GLY A 136 -11.94 -29.31 -13.53
N ARG A 137 -13.02 -28.83 -12.89
CA ARG A 137 -14.02 -29.62 -12.13
C ARG A 137 -15.40 -29.52 -12.78
N VAL A 138 -15.57 -30.17 -13.93
CA VAL A 138 -16.78 -30.01 -14.78
C VAL A 138 -18.07 -30.48 -14.10
N GLU A 139 -17.97 -31.36 -13.12
CA GLU A 139 -19.06 -31.84 -12.26
C GLU A 139 -19.71 -30.72 -11.43
N THR A 140 -18.97 -29.64 -11.16
CA THR A 140 -19.43 -28.48 -10.39
C THR A 140 -20.20 -27.45 -11.23
N ALA A 141 -20.38 -27.72 -12.54
CA ALA A 141 -21.06 -26.80 -13.46
C ALA A 141 -22.50 -26.44 -13.05
N GLY A 142 -23.14 -27.27 -12.23
CA GLY A 142 -24.48 -27.03 -11.71
C GLY A 142 -24.59 -25.80 -10.80
N GLY A 143 -23.54 -25.46 -10.06
CA GLY A 143 -23.51 -24.30 -9.15
C GLY A 143 -22.85 -23.05 -9.73
N TRP A 144 -22.62 -23.01 -11.04
CA TRP A 144 -22.08 -21.83 -11.72
C TRP A 144 -23.05 -21.35 -12.81
N HIS A 145 -23.79 -20.29 -12.54
CA HIS A 145 -24.83 -19.76 -13.40
C HIS A 145 -24.34 -18.56 -14.21
N PHE A 146 -24.65 -18.53 -15.52
CA PHE A 146 -24.45 -17.35 -16.35
C PHE A 146 -25.82 -16.85 -16.82
N LEU A 147 -26.20 -15.66 -16.35
CA LEU A 147 -27.53 -15.12 -16.53
C LEU A 147 -27.50 -13.96 -17.53
N VAL A 148 -28.46 -13.95 -18.44
CA VAL A 148 -28.72 -12.81 -19.34
C VAL A 148 -30.09 -12.22 -19.02
N GLY A 149 -30.25 -10.91 -19.17
CA GLY A 149 -31.46 -10.21 -18.77
C GLY A 149 -31.79 -9.03 -19.67
N ASN A 150 -32.99 -8.49 -19.49
CA ASN A 150 -33.35 -7.22 -20.12
C ASN A 150 -32.64 -6.06 -19.38
N LYS A 151 -32.57 -4.90 -20.04
CA LYS A 151 -31.91 -3.71 -19.49
C LYS A 151 -32.46 -3.27 -18.13
N GLU A 152 -33.76 -3.41 -17.89
CA GLU A 152 -34.42 -2.99 -16.65
C GLU A 152 -33.99 -3.85 -15.45
N ASN A 153 -34.00 -5.18 -15.61
CA ASN A 153 -33.62 -6.11 -14.56
C ASN A 153 -32.11 -6.05 -14.28
N ILE A 154 -31.28 -5.91 -15.32
CA ILE A 154 -29.84 -5.69 -15.17
C ILE A 154 -29.60 -4.42 -14.37
N GLN A 155 -30.23 -3.30 -14.73
CA GLN A 155 -30.03 -2.03 -14.03
C GLN A 155 -30.54 -2.07 -12.59
N ARG A 156 -31.73 -2.65 -12.32
CA ARG A 156 -32.23 -2.81 -10.94
C ARG A 156 -31.26 -3.62 -10.07
N LEU A 157 -30.69 -4.70 -10.60
CA LEU A 157 -29.69 -5.48 -9.88
C LEU A 157 -28.44 -4.65 -9.63
N ALA A 158 -27.91 -4.01 -10.67
CA ALA A 158 -26.73 -3.16 -10.63
C ALA A 158 -26.88 -2.06 -9.58
N ASP A 159 -27.99 -1.33 -9.61
CA ASP A 159 -28.30 -0.26 -8.66
C ASP A 159 -28.42 -0.80 -7.23
N THR A 160 -29.00 -2.00 -7.05
CA THR A 160 -29.15 -2.60 -5.71
C THR A 160 -27.82 -3.01 -5.10
N VAL A 161 -26.91 -3.55 -5.92
CA VAL A 161 -25.56 -3.93 -5.48
C VAL A 161 -24.55 -2.78 -5.63
N GLY A 162 -25.00 -1.61 -6.08
CA GLY A 162 -24.19 -0.41 -6.26
C GLY A 162 -23.16 -0.48 -7.39
N PHE A 163 -23.31 -1.40 -8.34
CA PHE A 163 -22.43 -1.55 -9.48
C PHE A 163 -22.81 -0.58 -10.61
N ARG A 164 -21.98 0.42 -10.88
CA ARG A 164 -22.21 1.41 -11.94
C ARG A 164 -21.38 1.12 -13.17
N PHE A 165 -22.04 1.09 -14.33
CA PHE A 165 -21.43 0.82 -15.62
C PHE A 165 -22.04 1.73 -16.69
N VAL A 166 -21.25 2.10 -17.68
CA VAL A 166 -21.63 3.04 -18.75
C VAL A 166 -21.31 2.43 -20.11
N TYR A 167 -22.22 2.53 -21.07
CA TYR A 167 -21.95 2.15 -22.45
C TYR A 167 -21.15 3.25 -23.15
N VAL A 168 -20.02 2.88 -23.77
CA VAL A 168 -19.12 3.78 -24.49
C VAL A 168 -19.31 3.53 -26.00
N PRO A 169 -20.11 4.36 -26.71
CA PRO A 169 -20.47 4.12 -28.11
C PRO A 169 -19.28 4.06 -29.07
N GLU A 170 -18.23 4.82 -28.79
CA GLU A 170 -17.00 4.89 -29.60
C GLU A 170 -16.27 3.54 -29.63
N ARG A 171 -16.33 2.80 -28.51
CA ARG A 171 -15.69 1.49 -28.35
C ARG A 171 -16.65 0.33 -28.52
N ARG A 172 -17.96 0.61 -28.51
CA ARG A 172 -19.04 -0.41 -28.49
C ARG A 172 -18.90 -1.36 -27.31
N GLU A 173 -18.48 -0.83 -26.17
CA GLU A 173 -18.16 -1.59 -24.95
C GLU A 173 -18.86 -0.96 -23.74
N TYR A 174 -19.05 -1.76 -22.69
CA TYR A 174 -19.44 -1.24 -21.38
C TYR A 174 -18.19 -1.00 -20.52
N ALA A 175 -18.00 0.24 -20.08
CA ALA A 175 -17.02 0.60 -19.06
C ALA A 175 -17.60 0.28 -17.68
N HIS A 176 -16.86 -0.48 -16.87
CA HIS A 176 -17.28 -0.90 -15.53
C HIS A 176 -16.05 -1.16 -14.64
N ALA A 177 -16.25 -1.18 -13.32
CA ALA A 177 -15.23 -1.61 -12.38
C ALA A 177 -15.12 -3.15 -12.30
N ALA A 178 -13.96 -3.67 -11.88
CA ALA A 178 -13.81 -5.09 -11.57
C ALA A 178 -14.13 -5.33 -10.09
N ALA A 179 -15.25 -5.99 -9.82
CA ALA A 179 -15.66 -6.35 -8.46
C ALA A 179 -16.49 -7.65 -8.46
N ALA A 180 -16.27 -8.49 -7.45
CA ALA A 180 -17.14 -9.58 -7.10
C ALA A 180 -17.82 -9.28 -5.75
N MET A 181 -19.12 -9.53 -5.67
CA MET A 181 -19.89 -9.36 -4.45
C MET A 181 -20.10 -10.71 -3.80
N ILE A 182 -19.83 -10.80 -2.51
CA ILE A 182 -20.13 -11.99 -1.70
C ILE A 182 -21.47 -11.74 -1.02
N CYS A 183 -22.42 -12.63 -1.27
CA CYS A 183 -23.78 -12.54 -0.79
C CYS A 183 -24.10 -13.69 0.17
N THR A 184 -24.93 -13.42 1.17
CA THR A 184 -25.48 -14.44 2.07
C THR A 184 -26.46 -15.35 1.32
N PRO A 185 -26.78 -16.54 1.87
CA PRO A 185 -27.72 -17.47 1.25
C PRO A 185 -29.11 -16.91 0.93
N ASP A 186 -29.55 -15.94 1.71
CA ASP A 186 -30.83 -15.24 1.53
C ASP A 186 -30.72 -13.97 0.67
N GLY A 187 -29.54 -13.70 0.09
CA GLY A 187 -29.37 -12.65 -0.91
C GLY A 187 -29.03 -11.26 -0.37
N ARG A 188 -28.51 -11.14 0.86
CA ARG A 188 -27.93 -9.87 1.33
C ARG A 188 -26.48 -9.75 0.91
N VAL A 189 -26.06 -8.56 0.47
CA VAL A 189 -24.65 -8.29 0.16
C VAL A 189 -23.83 -8.25 1.45
N SER A 190 -22.92 -9.21 1.61
CA SER A 190 -22.06 -9.36 2.79
C SER A 190 -20.72 -8.65 2.62
N ARG A 191 -20.11 -8.70 1.42
CA ARG A 191 -18.78 -8.13 1.16
C ARG A 191 -18.57 -7.79 -0.32
N TYR A 192 -17.70 -6.82 -0.60
CA TYR A 192 -17.17 -6.52 -1.93
C TYR A 192 -15.70 -6.97 -2.02
N MET A 193 -15.35 -7.61 -3.14
CA MET A 193 -13.98 -8.00 -3.48
C MET A 193 -13.58 -7.32 -4.78
N TYR A 194 -12.65 -6.38 -4.70
CA TYR A 194 -12.21 -5.55 -5.82
C TYR A 194 -11.07 -6.16 -6.62
N GLY A 195 -10.98 -5.74 -7.89
CA GLY A 195 -9.90 -6.11 -8.80
C GLY A 195 -10.13 -7.43 -9.52
N ILE A 196 -9.04 -7.99 -10.03
CA ILE A 196 -9.02 -9.18 -10.89
C ILE A 196 -8.29 -10.37 -10.24
N GLN A 197 -7.90 -10.26 -8.97
CA GLN A 197 -7.25 -11.34 -8.22
C GLN A 197 -7.95 -11.50 -6.87
N TYR A 198 -8.33 -12.74 -6.54
CA TYR A 198 -9.09 -13.05 -5.32
C TYR A 198 -8.21 -13.90 -4.39
N PRO A 199 -7.61 -13.33 -3.32
CA PRO A 199 -6.81 -14.11 -2.38
C PRO A 199 -7.64 -15.25 -1.77
N VAL A 200 -7.16 -16.48 -1.89
CA VAL A 200 -7.92 -17.70 -1.56
C VAL A 200 -8.41 -17.69 -0.11
N GLN A 201 -7.56 -17.29 0.84
CA GLN A 201 -7.95 -17.24 2.25
C GLN A 201 -9.03 -16.19 2.52
N THR A 202 -8.92 -15.02 1.88
CA THR A 202 -9.92 -13.95 2.00
C THR A 202 -11.25 -14.36 1.37
N LEU A 203 -11.22 -14.96 0.18
CA LEU A 203 -12.41 -15.45 -0.50
C LEU A 203 -13.12 -16.52 0.34
N LYS A 204 -12.35 -17.51 0.84
CA LYS A 204 -12.88 -18.59 1.69
C LYS A 204 -13.47 -18.07 3.00
N LEU A 205 -12.79 -17.15 3.68
CA LEU A 205 -13.31 -16.54 4.90
C LEU A 205 -14.59 -15.73 4.64
N SER A 206 -14.61 -14.97 3.54
CA SER A 206 -15.78 -14.16 3.16
C SER A 206 -16.99 -15.04 2.86
N LEU A 207 -16.79 -16.18 2.18
CA LEU A 207 -17.85 -17.17 1.94
C LEU A 207 -18.32 -17.82 3.24
N LEU A 208 -17.40 -18.17 4.15
CA LEU A 208 -17.75 -18.74 5.45
C LEU A 208 -18.60 -17.76 6.28
N GLU A 209 -18.18 -16.49 6.36
CA GLU A 209 -18.91 -15.44 7.08
C GLU A 209 -20.29 -15.17 6.46
N ALA A 210 -20.36 -15.10 5.13
CA ALA A 210 -21.62 -14.93 4.42
C ALA A 210 -22.56 -16.13 4.60
N GLY A 211 -22.03 -17.35 4.64
CA GLY A 211 -22.78 -18.58 4.93
C GLY A 211 -23.38 -18.59 6.34
N GLU A 212 -22.70 -17.97 7.31
CA GLU A 212 -23.24 -17.73 8.67
C GLU A 212 -24.20 -16.53 8.75
N GLY A 213 -24.48 -15.86 7.62
CA GLY A 213 -25.33 -14.68 7.56
C GLY A 213 -24.68 -13.40 8.09
N LYS A 214 -23.37 -13.39 8.34
CA LYS A 214 -22.63 -12.20 8.80
C LYS A 214 -22.45 -11.22 7.65
N ILE A 215 -22.51 -9.93 7.98
CA ILE A 215 -22.45 -8.81 7.03
C ILE A 215 -21.32 -7.87 7.43
N GLY A 216 -20.11 -8.12 6.91
CA GLY A 216 -18.88 -7.37 7.26
C GLY A 216 -18.60 -7.28 8.77
N SER A 217 -17.46 -6.72 9.17
CA SER A 217 -17.26 -6.38 10.59
C SER A 217 -17.91 -5.02 10.93
N PRO A 218 -18.47 -4.82 12.13
CA PRO A 218 -18.97 -3.51 12.57
C PRO A 218 -17.88 -2.41 12.55
N LEU A 219 -16.61 -2.81 12.70
CA LEU A 219 -15.46 -1.93 12.60
C LEU A 219 -15.20 -1.48 11.15
N GLU A 220 -15.40 -2.37 10.17
CA GLU A 220 -15.29 -2.07 8.74
C GLU A 220 -16.42 -1.17 8.23
N GLN A 221 -17.67 -1.28 8.75
CA GLN A 221 -18.75 -0.34 8.42
C GLN A 221 -18.42 1.10 8.86
N ILE A 222 -17.74 1.26 10.00
CA ILE A 222 -17.24 2.55 10.49
C ILE A 222 -16.08 3.05 9.61
N LEU A 223 -15.20 2.14 9.17
CA LEU A 223 -14.13 2.45 8.21
C LEU A 223 -14.69 2.84 6.83
N LEU A 224 -15.74 2.19 6.33
CA LEU A 224 -16.37 2.48 5.04
C LEU A 224 -17.00 3.86 4.98
N TYR A 225 -17.53 4.36 6.10
CA TYR A 225 -17.95 5.76 6.22
C TYR A 225 -16.78 6.76 6.14
N CYS A 226 -15.56 6.29 6.45
CA CYS A 226 -14.33 7.09 6.37
C CYS A 226 -13.65 6.99 4.99
N PHE A 227 -13.92 5.92 4.24
CA PHE A 227 -13.36 5.61 2.92
C PHE A 227 -14.47 5.60 1.85
N HIS A 228 -15.10 6.74 1.62
CA HIS A 228 -15.95 6.91 0.44
C HIS A 228 -15.05 7.18 -0.77
N TYR A 229 -15.07 6.27 -1.74
CA TYR A 229 -14.35 6.43 -3.00
C TYR A 229 -15.02 7.56 -3.79
N ASP A 230 -14.26 8.59 -4.15
CA ASP A 230 -14.71 9.70 -4.97
C ASP A 230 -14.18 9.50 -6.40
N ALA A 231 -15.10 9.17 -7.31
CA ALA A 231 -14.80 8.83 -8.69
C ALA A 231 -14.29 10.04 -9.50
N GLU A 232 -14.63 11.28 -9.12
CA GLU A 232 -14.15 12.50 -9.80
C GLU A 232 -12.64 12.74 -9.59
N SER A 233 -12.10 12.33 -8.43
CA SER A 233 -10.71 12.62 -8.05
C SER A 233 -9.77 11.42 -8.12
N GLY A 234 -10.29 10.22 -8.39
CA GLY A 234 -9.51 8.97 -8.35
C GLY A 234 -8.86 8.75 -6.97
N ARG A 235 -9.47 9.32 -5.92
CA ARG A 235 -8.98 9.36 -4.53
C ARG A 235 -10.16 9.11 -3.59
N TYR A 236 -9.86 8.66 -2.38
CA TYR A 236 -10.81 8.76 -1.27
C TYR A 236 -10.87 10.24 -0.80
N ALA A 237 -12.01 10.92 -0.98
CA ALA A 237 -12.18 12.33 -0.59
C ALA A 237 -13.24 12.50 0.54
N PRO A 238 -13.37 13.69 1.18
CA PRO A 238 -12.75 14.10 2.44
C PRO A 238 -13.64 13.86 3.70
N ALA A 239 -14.20 12.67 3.91
CA ALA A 239 -14.95 12.37 5.14
C ALA A 239 -14.04 12.34 6.40
N ALA A 240 -12.79 11.86 6.26
CA ALA A 240 -11.81 11.81 7.36
C ALA A 240 -11.47 13.20 7.95
N ARG A 241 -11.45 14.26 7.12
CA ARG A 241 -11.23 15.64 7.62
C ARG A 241 -12.37 16.10 8.51
N ASN A 242 -13.62 15.77 8.19
CA ASN A 242 -14.77 16.16 9.01
C ASN A 242 -14.79 15.38 10.33
N PHE A 243 -14.45 14.09 10.31
CA PHE A 243 -14.35 13.29 11.53
C PHE A 243 -13.22 13.75 12.45
N MET A 244 -12.04 14.10 11.90
CA MET A 244 -10.94 14.67 12.69
C MET A 244 -11.24 16.08 13.19
N LYS A 245 -11.98 16.92 12.43
CA LYS A 245 -12.50 18.20 12.93
C LYS A 245 -13.48 17.98 14.09
N LEU A 246 -14.31 16.94 14.00
CA LEU A 246 -15.26 16.56 15.05
C LEU A 246 -14.53 16.04 16.28
N GLY A 247 -13.53 15.17 16.11
CA GLY A 247 -12.67 14.66 17.18
C GLY A 247 -11.85 15.76 17.85
N GLY A 248 -11.17 16.62 17.07
CA GLY A 248 -10.44 17.77 17.59
C GLY A 248 -11.36 18.80 18.28
N GLY A 249 -12.56 19.03 17.73
CA GLY A 249 -13.60 19.84 18.34
C GLY A 249 -14.10 19.25 19.66
N LEU A 250 -14.33 17.93 19.70
CA LEU A 250 -14.72 17.20 20.91
C LEU A 250 -13.62 17.27 21.98
N THR A 251 -12.35 17.12 21.60
CA THR A 251 -11.22 17.29 22.52
C THR A 251 -11.16 18.70 23.09
N LEU A 252 -11.36 19.73 22.26
CA LEU A 252 -11.47 21.12 22.71
C LEU A 252 -12.63 21.32 23.69
N VAL A 253 -13.80 20.74 23.40
CA VAL A 253 -14.98 20.80 24.28
C VAL A 253 -14.71 20.10 25.61
N VAL A 254 -14.11 18.91 25.61
CA VAL A 254 -13.74 18.17 26.83
C VAL A 254 -12.73 18.96 27.67
N LEU A 255 -11.71 19.55 27.04
CA LEU A 255 -10.75 20.42 27.73
C LEU A 255 -11.43 21.67 28.31
N LEU A 256 -12.33 22.30 27.57
CA LEU A 256 -13.08 23.47 28.05
C LEU A 256 -14.02 23.10 29.20
N ILE A 257 -14.75 21.99 29.13
CA ILE A 257 -15.64 21.53 30.20
C ILE A 257 -14.85 21.11 31.45
N GLY A 258 -13.66 20.51 31.29
CA GLY A 258 -12.80 20.14 32.42
C GLY A 258 -12.12 21.35 33.09
N LEU A 259 -11.59 22.28 32.29
CA LEU A 259 -10.79 23.39 32.79
C LEU A 259 -11.64 24.59 33.23
N THR A 260 -12.81 24.84 32.63
CA THR A 260 -13.64 26.02 32.96
C THR A 260 -14.16 25.99 34.40
N PRO A 261 -14.71 24.89 34.93
CA PRO A 261 -15.13 24.79 36.34
C PRO A 261 -13.95 24.93 37.30
N TYR A 262 -12.78 24.39 36.94
CA TYR A 262 -11.54 24.54 37.70
C TYR A 262 -11.12 26.02 37.78
N TRP A 263 -11.16 26.75 36.67
CA TRP A 263 -10.82 28.18 36.61
C TRP A 263 -11.84 29.05 37.37
N ILE A 264 -13.13 28.74 37.29
CA ILE A 264 -14.19 29.46 38.02
C ILE A 264 -14.06 29.25 39.53
N ARG A 265 -13.84 28.00 39.97
CA ARG A 265 -13.61 27.67 41.40
C ARG A 265 -12.36 28.34 41.93
N ARG A 266 -11.28 28.38 41.15
CA ARG A 266 -10.04 29.06 41.51
C ARG A 266 -10.21 30.57 41.64
N LYS A 267 -10.93 31.22 40.71
CA LYS A 267 -11.23 32.66 40.81
C LYS A 267 -12.06 33.01 42.04
N ARG A 268 -13.06 32.18 42.39
CA ARG A 268 -13.84 32.35 43.62
C ARG A 268 -13.00 32.14 44.88
N ARG A 269 -12.10 31.15 44.89
CA ARG A 269 -11.20 30.91 46.02
C ARG A 269 -10.20 32.06 46.20
N ALA A 270 -9.63 32.55 45.10
CA ALA A 270 -8.74 33.71 45.09
C ALA A 270 -9.46 35.00 45.52
N SER A 271 -10.75 35.19 45.20
CA SER A 271 -11.50 36.36 45.69
C SER A 271 -11.82 36.28 47.19
N LEU A 272 -12.07 35.08 47.71
CA LEU A 272 -12.29 34.83 49.15
C LEU A 272 -10.98 35.00 49.95
N GLU A 273 -9.86 34.49 49.43
CA GLU A 273 -8.54 34.70 50.02
C GLU A 273 -8.15 36.19 50.02
N ARG A 274 -8.51 36.94 48.97
CA ARG A 274 -8.27 38.39 48.88
C ARG A 274 -9.18 39.21 49.78
N SER A 275 -10.42 38.78 50.04
CA SER A 275 -11.28 39.46 51.03
C SER A 275 -10.81 39.19 52.46
N ASN A 276 -10.30 37.98 52.75
CA ASN A 276 -9.73 37.65 54.05
C ASN A 276 -8.39 38.38 54.31
N ALA A 277 -7.57 38.58 53.28
CA ALA A 277 -6.32 39.35 53.39
C ALA A 277 -6.57 40.86 53.61
N LEU A 278 -7.64 41.43 53.04
CA LEU A 278 -7.99 42.84 53.24
C LEU A 278 -8.55 43.14 54.65
N THR A 279 -8.98 42.11 55.40
CA THR A 279 -9.33 42.24 56.82
C THR A 279 -8.14 42.13 57.76
N GLU A 280 -7.00 41.57 57.32
CA GLU A 280 -5.78 41.45 58.13
C GLU A 280 -4.80 42.62 57.95
N ASP A 281 -4.86 43.35 56.82
CA ASP A 281 -3.86 44.37 56.47
C ASP A 281 -4.26 45.83 56.77
N ALA A 282 -5.27 46.04 57.63
CA ALA A 282 -5.67 47.37 58.11
C ALA A 282 -4.69 47.98 59.16
N GLY A 283 -3.42 47.54 59.18
CA GLY A 283 -2.47 47.93 60.21
C GLY A 283 -1.02 47.66 59.86
N ALA A 284 -0.46 48.29 58.83
CA ALA A 284 0.94 48.71 58.79
C ALA A 284 1.23 49.56 57.55
N GLY A 285 1.84 50.72 57.76
CA GLY A 285 2.14 51.69 56.73
C GLY A 285 3.39 51.38 55.90
N GLU A 286 3.34 51.86 54.66
CA GLU A 286 4.30 52.76 54.02
C GLU A 286 5.78 52.36 53.95
N GLN A 287 6.27 52.09 52.72
CA GLN A 287 7.50 52.73 52.19
C GLN A 287 7.74 52.44 50.70
N SER A 288 8.43 53.40 50.10
CA SER A 288 8.59 53.77 48.70
C SER A 288 9.59 52.94 47.87
N ALA A 289 9.43 53.04 46.55
CA ALA A 289 10.28 52.48 45.48
C ALA A 289 11.72 53.04 45.44
N PRO A 290 12.62 52.35 44.70
CA PRO A 290 13.28 53.06 43.60
C PRO A 290 13.37 52.27 42.28
N ASP A 291 13.75 53.03 41.26
CA ASP A 291 13.67 52.83 39.82
C ASP A 291 14.55 51.71 39.23
N ALA A 292 14.07 51.16 38.11
CA ALA A 292 14.80 50.23 37.25
C ALA A 292 15.29 50.94 35.98
N ASP A 293 16.61 51.01 35.84
CA ASP A 293 17.30 51.46 34.65
C ASP A 293 17.34 50.37 33.56
N SER A 294 17.43 50.86 32.34
CA SER A 294 17.37 50.20 31.05
C SER A 294 18.60 49.33 30.74
N ALA A 295 18.39 48.15 30.16
CA ALA A 295 19.44 47.42 29.44
C ALA A 295 18.86 46.73 28.19
N GLN A 296 19.47 47.08 27.06
CA GLN A 296 19.11 46.74 25.69
C GLN A 296 19.24 45.24 25.38
N THR A 297 18.30 44.76 24.56
CA THR A 297 18.31 43.47 23.89
C THR A 297 19.35 43.44 22.76
N GLY A 298 20.38 42.60 22.92
CA GLY A 298 21.25 42.18 21.81
C GLY A 298 20.63 40.99 21.08
N ALA A 299 20.33 41.17 19.80
CA ALA A 299 19.95 40.09 18.88
C ALA A 299 21.21 39.31 18.48
N MET A 300 21.27 38.00 18.77
CA MET A 300 22.24 37.10 18.14
C MET A 300 21.55 36.37 16.98
N GLY A 301 22.07 36.64 15.78
CA GLY A 301 21.62 36.05 14.53
C GLY A 301 21.88 34.54 14.48
N LEU A 302 20.91 33.84 13.89
CA LEU A 302 21.02 32.45 13.46
C LEU A 302 22.10 32.36 12.37
N ALA A 303 23.25 31.78 12.72
CA ALA A 303 24.26 31.39 11.75
C ALA A 303 23.76 30.15 11.00
N ALA A 304 23.50 30.31 9.71
CA ALA A 304 23.32 29.22 8.77
C ALA A 304 24.64 28.44 8.63
N LEU A 305 24.60 27.14 8.91
CA LEU A 305 25.69 26.22 8.62
C LEU A 305 25.59 25.79 7.15
N PRO A 306 26.64 25.94 6.33
CA PRO A 306 26.67 25.40 4.99
C PRO A 306 27.15 23.94 5.07
N LEU A 307 26.33 23.00 4.60
CA LEU A 307 26.80 21.67 4.26
C LEU A 307 26.34 21.34 2.84
N ALA A 308 27.19 21.69 1.88
CA ALA A 308 27.05 21.27 0.50
C ALA A 308 28.00 20.09 0.26
N ALA A 309 27.44 18.94 -0.16
CA ALA A 309 28.04 18.05 -1.14
C ALA A 309 26.96 17.11 -1.72
N SER A 310 26.86 17.09 -3.05
CA SER A 310 26.05 16.23 -3.94
C SER A 310 24.54 16.19 -3.71
N GLY A 311 23.81 17.21 -4.20
CA GLY A 311 22.39 17.18 -4.61
C GLY A 311 21.31 16.84 -3.58
N GLY A 312 21.66 16.23 -2.45
CA GLY A 312 20.81 15.94 -1.31
C GLY A 312 20.90 17.03 -0.25
N SER A 313 19.96 17.01 0.69
CA SER A 313 20.04 17.84 1.89
C SER A 313 21.05 17.24 2.87
N GLY A 314 21.60 18.00 3.82
CA GLY A 314 22.72 17.52 4.67
C GLY A 314 22.51 16.20 5.43
N PHE A 315 21.26 15.74 5.60
CA PHE A 315 20.91 14.46 6.26
C PHE A 315 20.52 13.34 5.29
N PHE A 316 20.24 13.64 4.03
CA PHE A 316 19.63 12.68 3.12
C PHE A 316 20.20 12.73 1.70
N PRO A 317 20.11 11.61 0.94
CA PRO A 317 20.48 11.62 -0.48
C PRO A 317 19.52 12.50 -1.29
N THR A 318 19.85 12.66 -2.59
CA THR A 318 19.03 13.38 -3.58
C THR A 318 17.55 13.05 -3.46
N ARG A 319 16.71 14.08 -3.60
CA ARG A 319 15.25 13.98 -3.58
C ARG A 319 14.79 13.68 -5.00
N ALA A 320 14.43 12.43 -5.26
CA ALA A 320 14.11 11.97 -6.62
C ALA A 320 12.69 11.41 -6.76
N SER A 321 11.81 11.69 -5.80
CA SER A 321 10.38 11.39 -5.90
C SER A 321 9.52 12.47 -5.23
N THR A 322 8.24 12.50 -5.59
CA THR A 322 7.23 13.36 -4.94
C THR A 322 7.10 13.10 -3.44
N GLY A 323 7.19 11.85 -3.00
CA GLY A 323 7.17 11.49 -1.58
C GLY A 323 8.40 11.96 -0.80
N ALA A 324 9.57 12.06 -1.45
CA ALA A 324 10.80 12.46 -0.79
C ALA A 324 10.76 13.90 -0.28
N GLU A 325 10.11 14.81 -1.00
CA GLU A 325 9.97 16.20 -0.59
C GLU A 325 9.13 16.35 0.68
N ILE A 326 7.99 15.64 0.75
CA ILE A 326 7.07 15.67 1.89
C ILE A 326 7.79 15.16 3.15
N VAL A 327 8.47 14.02 3.04
CA VAL A 327 9.19 13.40 4.15
C VAL A 327 10.31 14.31 4.67
N ASP A 328 11.10 14.90 3.76
CA ASP A 328 12.21 15.76 4.15
C ASP A 328 11.72 17.02 4.89
N HIS A 329 10.65 17.66 4.44
CA HIS A 329 10.09 18.84 5.13
C HIS A 329 9.58 18.51 6.53
N VAL A 330 8.85 17.39 6.68
CA VAL A 330 8.38 16.92 7.99
C VAL A 330 9.58 16.61 8.89
N PHE A 331 10.60 15.92 8.38
CA PHE A 331 11.81 15.61 9.14
C PHE A 331 12.52 16.88 9.63
N TYR A 332 12.77 17.86 8.75
CA TYR A 332 13.46 19.08 9.15
C TYR A 332 12.66 19.90 10.16
N PHE A 333 11.33 19.94 10.02
CA PHE A 333 10.46 20.56 11.02
C PHE A 333 10.61 19.90 12.40
N ILE A 334 10.54 18.56 12.46
CA ILE A 334 10.73 17.80 13.70
C ILE A 334 12.12 18.06 14.27
N LEU A 335 13.16 17.98 13.43
CA LEU A 335 14.55 18.16 13.84
C LEU A 335 14.79 19.55 14.45
N ILE A 336 14.31 20.62 13.80
CA ILE A 336 14.46 21.99 14.30
C ILE A 336 13.77 22.14 15.66
N ILE A 337 12.54 21.65 15.80
CA ILE A 337 11.81 21.68 17.08
C ILE A 337 12.59 20.91 18.15
N SER A 338 13.04 19.69 17.85
CA SER A 338 13.82 18.87 18.76
C SER A 338 15.11 19.56 19.21
N VAL A 339 15.84 20.20 18.30
CA VAL A 339 17.07 20.95 18.63
C VAL A 339 16.76 22.16 19.52
N ILE A 340 15.69 22.91 19.23
CA ILE A 340 15.27 24.06 20.07
C ILE A 340 14.94 23.59 21.49
N PHE A 341 14.10 22.56 21.63
CA PHE A 341 13.74 22.04 22.95
C PHE A 341 14.93 21.42 23.67
N PHE A 342 15.81 20.72 22.95
CA PHE A 342 17.06 20.20 23.51
C PHE A 342 17.92 21.31 24.11
N LEU A 343 18.15 22.39 23.36
CA LEU A 343 18.94 23.53 23.83
C LEU A 343 18.28 24.25 25.02
N ILE A 344 16.95 24.41 25.01
CA ILE A 344 16.21 25.02 26.13
C ILE A 344 16.32 24.14 27.38
N ILE A 345 16.03 22.84 27.26
CA ILE A 345 16.03 21.92 28.40
C ILE A 345 17.44 21.80 28.98
N VAL A 346 18.43 21.49 28.13
CA VAL A 346 19.83 21.38 28.57
C VAL A 346 20.33 22.71 29.13
N GLY A 347 20.05 23.83 28.46
CA GLY A 347 20.46 25.16 28.90
C GLY A 347 19.88 25.54 30.27
N VAL A 348 18.57 25.35 30.48
CA VAL A 348 17.92 25.60 31.78
C VAL A 348 18.46 24.66 32.85
N MET A 349 18.64 23.38 32.52
CA MET A 349 19.17 22.39 33.45
C MET A 349 20.61 22.72 33.87
N THR A 350 21.47 23.09 32.92
CA THR A 350 22.84 23.59 33.18
C THR A 350 22.80 24.86 34.02
N LEU A 351 21.94 25.82 33.69
CA LEU A 351 21.76 27.04 34.48
C LEU A 351 21.36 26.71 35.92
N PHE A 352 20.46 25.75 36.13
CA PHE A 352 20.04 25.35 37.46
C PHE A 352 21.16 24.67 38.24
N VAL A 353 21.93 23.79 37.60
CA VAL A 353 23.10 23.16 38.20
C VAL A 353 24.15 24.20 38.61
N LEU A 354 24.38 25.23 37.80
CA LEU A 354 25.37 26.28 38.10
C LEU A 354 24.87 27.28 39.14
N LYS A 355 23.63 27.77 39.01
CA LYS A 355 23.05 28.83 39.84
C LYS A 355 22.59 28.33 41.21
N TYR A 356 22.01 27.14 41.27
CA TYR A 356 21.47 26.54 42.49
C TYR A 356 22.39 25.45 43.06
N ARG A 357 23.68 25.48 42.70
CA ARG A 357 24.70 24.59 43.28
C ARG A 357 24.81 24.84 44.78
N LYS A 358 24.50 23.83 45.59
CA LYS A 358 24.55 23.92 47.06
C LYS A 358 25.97 24.25 47.57
N PRO A 359 26.19 25.39 48.25
CA PRO A 359 27.42 25.63 49.00
C PRO A 359 27.52 24.69 50.21
N ARG A 360 28.74 24.33 50.63
CA ARG A 360 28.94 23.49 51.82
C ARG A 360 28.41 24.23 53.06
N GLY A 361 27.46 23.61 53.76
CA GLY A 361 26.98 24.07 55.07
C GLY A 361 25.61 24.78 55.08
N GLU A 362 25.03 25.09 53.93
CA GLU A 362 23.71 25.75 53.86
C GLU A 362 22.56 24.74 53.65
N GLU A 363 21.35 25.06 54.08
CA GLU A 363 20.16 24.25 53.80
C GLU A 363 19.51 24.65 52.46
N ALA A 364 18.78 23.71 51.84
CA ALA A 364 18.11 23.99 50.57
C ALA A 364 16.96 24.99 50.76
N THR A 365 16.89 26.01 49.91
CA THR A 365 15.84 27.03 49.96
C THR A 365 14.48 26.39 49.64
N LYS A 366 13.45 26.67 50.47
CA LYS A 366 12.09 26.19 50.21
C LYS A 366 11.51 26.87 48.96
N THR A 367 11.20 26.10 47.93
CA THR A 367 10.57 26.58 46.70
C THR A 367 9.09 26.23 46.64
N ALA A 368 8.33 26.98 45.84
CA ALA A 368 6.95 26.64 45.54
C ALA A 368 6.85 25.23 44.93
N THR A 369 5.87 24.44 45.39
CA THR A 369 5.70 23.04 44.96
C THR A 369 4.96 22.89 43.64
N HIS A 370 4.19 23.89 43.22
CA HIS A 370 3.40 23.86 42.00
C HIS A 370 3.24 25.26 41.42
N SER A 371 3.00 25.31 40.11
CA SER A 371 2.68 26.55 39.40
C SER A 371 1.75 26.23 38.24
N ASN A 372 0.45 26.42 38.47
CA ASN A 372 -0.58 26.12 37.48
C ASN A 372 -0.36 26.82 36.13
N ILE A 373 0.30 27.99 36.11
CA ILE A 373 0.62 28.71 34.87
C ILE A 373 1.74 27.99 34.13
N LEU A 374 2.79 27.57 34.84
CA LEU A 374 3.92 26.84 34.25
C LEU A 374 3.47 25.45 33.77
N GLU A 375 2.65 24.78 34.59
CA GLU A 375 2.03 23.51 34.27
C GLU A 375 1.16 23.57 33.02
N ALA A 376 0.32 24.60 32.90
CA ALA A 376 -0.47 24.82 31.69
C ALA A 376 0.44 25.13 30.48
N THR A 377 1.50 25.91 30.67
CA THR A 377 2.42 26.32 29.58
C THR A 377 3.12 25.11 28.96
N TRP A 378 3.73 24.24 29.77
CA TRP A 378 4.42 23.04 29.27
C TRP A 378 3.48 21.91 28.85
N SER A 379 2.17 22.04 29.09
CA SER A 379 1.18 21.06 28.63
C SER A 379 0.54 21.50 27.31
N ILE A 380 0.10 22.76 27.24
CA ILE A 380 -0.62 23.30 26.08
C ILE A 380 0.32 23.50 24.89
N ILE A 381 1.52 24.04 25.10
CA ILE A 381 2.45 24.30 23.98
C ILE A 381 2.86 22.99 23.29
N PRO A 382 3.35 21.95 24.00
CA PRO A 382 3.66 20.68 23.36
C PRO A 382 2.44 19.99 22.74
N ALA A 383 1.26 20.07 23.38
CA ALA A 383 0.04 19.51 22.80
C ALA A 383 -0.32 20.14 21.45
N ILE A 384 -0.23 21.47 21.31
CA ILE A 384 -0.47 22.16 20.04
C ILE A 384 0.57 21.76 19.00
N LEU A 385 1.86 21.71 19.38
CA LEU A 385 2.93 21.30 18.47
C LEU A 385 2.73 19.87 17.96
N LEU A 386 2.40 18.92 18.85
CA LEU A 386 2.11 17.54 18.47
C LEU A 386 0.89 17.44 17.56
N ALA A 387 -0.16 18.25 17.79
CA ALA A 387 -1.32 18.29 16.91
C ALA A 387 -0.97 18.76 15.49
N VAL A 388 -0.10 19.78 15.37
CA VAL A 388 0.41 20.26 14.07
C VAL A 388 1.26 19.18 13.38
N MET A 389 2.18 18.55 14.12
CA MET A 389 3.02 17.46 13.61
C MET A 389 2.17 16.29 13.11
N PHE A 390 1.15 15.90 13.88
CA PHE A 390 0.22 14.83 13.51
C PHE A 390 -0.53 15.17 12.23
N PHE A 391 -1.13 16.36 12.13
CA PHE A 391 -1.92 16.73 10.95
C PHE A 391 -1.06 16.76 9.68
N TRP A 392 0.13 17.35 9.76
CA TRP A 392 1.04 17.40 8.61
C TRP A 392 1.54 16.01 8.22
N GLY A 393 2.00 15.21 9.18
CA GLY A 393 2.45 13.84 8.93
C GLY A 393 1.35 12.94 8.40
N PHE A 394 0.10 13.10 8.88
CA PHE A 394 -1.05 12.34 8.40
C PHE A 394 -1.40 12.68 6.95
N VAL A 395 -1.41 13.96 6.56
CA VAL A 395 -1.64 14.36 5.17
C VAL A 395 -0.56 13.75 4.25
N GLY A 396 0.71 13.85 4.64
CA GLY A 396 1.81 13.25 3.87
C GLY A 396 1.72 11.72 3.78
N TYR A 397 1.35 11.05 4.87
CA TYR A 397 1.10 9.60 4.89
C TYR A 397 -0.03 9.21 3.94
N MET A 398 -1.14 9.95 3.94
CA MET A 398 -2.27 9.65 3.07
C MET A 398 -1.91 9.78 1.60
N ASP A 399 -1.15 10.83 1.23
CA ASP A 399 -0.64 10.98 -0.13
C ASP A 399 0.24 9.77 -0.50
N MET A 400 1.21 9.41 0.33
CA MET A 400 2.10 8.27 0.06
C MET A 400 1.42 6.89 0.08
N ALA A 401 0.30 6.75 0.80
CA ALA A 401 -0.42 5.48 0.92
C ALA A 401 -1.36 5.20 -0.25
N GLN A 402 -1.83 6.24 -0.95
CA GLN A 402 -2.90 6.12 -1.96
C GLN A 402 -2.36 6.39 -3.38
N PRO A 403 -2.18 5.35 -4.21
CA PRO A 403 -1.70 5.55 -5.58
C PRO A 403 -2.72 6.29 -6.45
N PRO A 404 -2.27 7.14 -7.39
CA PRO A 404 -3.12 7.64 -8.46
C PRO A 404 -3.69 6.49 -9.31
N GLY A 405 -4.95 6.61 -9.75
CA GLY A 405 -5.64 5.57 -10.53
C GLY A 405 -5.03 5.28 -11.91
N ASN A 406 -4.25 6.22 -12.47
CA ASN A 406 -3.54 6.08 -13.75
C ASN A 406 -2.10 5.54 -13.59
N SER A 407 -1.76 4.98 -12.43
CA SER A 407 -0.41 4.50 -12.14
C SER A 407 0.00 3.31 -13.01
N TYR A 408 1.21 3.36 -13.55
CA TYR A 408 1.80 2.26 -14.31
C TYR A 408 2.20 1.14 -13.36
N GLU A 409 1.66 -0.05 -13.58
CA GLU A 409 1.85 -1.17 -12.67
C GLU A 409 3.05 -2.05 -13.04
N ILE A 410 3.88 -2.33 -12.04
CA ILE A 410 5.01 -3.28 -12.15
C ILE A 410 4.87 -4.31 -11.04
N GLN A 411 4.96 -5.58 -11.42
CA GLN A 411 4.91 -6.69 -10.49
C GLN A 411 6.32 -6.96 -9.95
N VAL A 412 6.46 -7.09 -8.64
CA VAL A 412 7.74 -7.30 -7.97
C VAL A 412 7.70 -8.63 -7.23
N VAL A 413 8.68 -9.47 -7.54
CA VAL A 413 8.91 -10.71 -6.79
C VAL A 413 10.23 -10.61 -6.07
N ALA A 414 10.19 -10.73 -4.75
CA ALA A 414 11.37 -10.83 -3.91
C ALA A 414 11.69 -12.30 -3.61
N LYS A 415 12.96 -12.66 -3.74
CA LYS A 415 13.49 -13.99 -3.37
C LYS A 415 14.93 -13.85 -2.89
N LYS A 416 15.41 -14.77 -2.06
CA LYS A 416 16.83 -14.82 -1.66
C LYS A 416 17.72 -15.02 -2.89
N TRP A 417 18.60 -14.11 -3.27
CA TRP A 417 18.76 -12.71 -2.84
C TRP A 417 18.77 -11.81 -4.07
N THR A 418 17.63 -11.76 -4.76
CA THR A 418 17.42 -10.99 -5.98
C THR A 418 16.00 -10.45 -6.04
N TRP A 419 15.87 -9.34 -6.74
CA TRP A 419 14.58 -8.76 -7.13
C TRP A 419 14.25 -9.22 -8.54
N SER A 420 12.97 -9.37 -8.85
CA SER A 420 12.48 -9.58 -10.21
C SER A 420 11.34 -8.61 -10.47
N PHE A 421 11.48 -7.77 -11.48
CA PHE A 421 10.52 -6.76 -11.88
C PHE A 421 9.87 -7.18 -13.19
N THR A 422 8.60 -7.55 -13.14
CA THR A 422 7.82 -8.00 -14.28
C THR A 422 6.93 -6.86 -14.78
N TYR A 423 7.08 -6.53 -16.05
CA TYR A 423 6.35 -5.47 -16.73
C TYR A 423 5.09 -6.04 -17.43
N PRO A 424 4.08 -5.20 -17.75
CA PRO A 424 2.83 -5.65 -18.40
C PRO A 424 3.01 -6.38 -19.73
N ASN A 425 4.13 -6.15 -20.44
CA ASN A 425 4.47 -6.88 -21.68
C ASN A 425 5.09 -8.26 -21.43
N GLY A 426 5.25 -8.68 -20.17
CA GLY A 426 5.87 -9.95 -19.78
C GLY A 426 7.40 -9.92 -19.65
N HIS A 427 8.04 -8.79 -19.92
CA HIS A 427 9.49 -8.65 -19.68
C HIS A 427 9.81 -8.74 -18.18
N VAL A 428 10.94 -9.35 -17.84
CA VAL A 428 11.42 -9.46 -16.45
C VAL A 428 12.87 -8.99 -16.37
N ASP A 429 13.15 -8.05 -15.47
CA ASP A 429 14.51 -7.56 -15.19
C ASP A 429 14.84 -7.62 -13.69
N ASN A 430 16.13 -7.63 -13.35
CA ASN A 430 16.62 -7.55 -11.97
C ASN A 430 16.68 -6.10 -11.45
N ASN A 431 16.65 -5.13 -12.35
CA ASN A 431 16.60 -3.71 -12.06
C ASN A 431 15.21 -3.15 -12.37
N LEU A 432 14.81 -2.17 -11.56
CA LEU A 432 13.54 -1.47 -11.71
C LEU A 432 13.72 -0.33 -12.70
N HIS A 433 13.12 -0.43 -13.87
CA HIS A 433 13.09 0.62 -14.87
C HIS A 433 11.76 1.36 -14.78
N VAL A 434 11.81 2.68 -14.72
CA VAL A 434 10.62 3.53 -14.60
C VAL A 434 10.76 4.80 -15.43
N PRO A 435 9.66 5.36 -15.93
CA PRO A 435 9.66 6.70 -16.53
C PRO A 435 9.70 7.80 -15.46
N VAL A 436 10.34 8.92 -15.79
CA VAL A 436 10.23 10.18 -15.02
C VAL A 436 8.82 10.80 -15.18
N ASP A 437 8.35 11.53 -14.17
CA ASP A 437 7.10 12.31 -14.14
C ASP A 437 5.84 11.49 -14.45
N ARG A 438 5.84 10.20 -14.06
CA ARG A 438 4.68 9.32 -14.18
C ARG A 438 4.51 8.48 -12.91
N PRO A 439 3.29 8.40 -12.36
CA PRO A 439 3.02 7.54 -11.22
C PRO A 439 3.25 6.07 -11.57
N VAL A 440 4.04 5.38 -10.74
CA VAL A 440 4.33 3.95 -10.83
C VAL A 440 3.83 3.27 -9.57
N ARG A 441 3.09 2.17 -9.74
CA ARG A 441 2.59 1.32 -8.67
C ARG A 441 3.32 -0.02 -8.69
N LEU A 442 3.93 -0.38 -7.58
CA LEU A 442 4.56 -1.67 -7.39
C LEU A 442 3.59 -2.60 -6.67
N VAL A 443 3.31 -3.75 -7.26
CA VAL A 443 2.56 -4.84 -6.64
C VAL A 443 3.55 -5.94 -6.29
N MET A 444 3.75 -6.18 -4.99
CA MET A 444 4.91 -6.89 -4.50
C MET A 444 4.51 -8.14 -3.73
N ARG A 445 5.18 -9.26 -4.01
CA ARG A 445 5.08 -10.50 -3.23
C ARG A 445 6.45 -11.12 -2.98
N SER A 446 6.56 -11.94 -1.95
CA SER A 446 7.76 -12.73 -1.67
C SER A 446 7.51 -14.21 -1.93
N ASP A 447 8.48 -14.89 -2.53
CA ASP A 447 8.47 -16.35 -2.78
C ASP A 447 9.07 -17.16 -1.62
N ASP A 448 9.73 -16.52 -0.64
CA ASP A 448 10.40 -17.23 0.44
C ASP A 448 10.24 -16.62 1.85
N VAL A 449 10.98 -15.56 2.18
CA VAL A 449 10.98 -14.91 3.50
C VAL A 449 10.58 -13.45 3.36
N ILE A 450 10.46 -12.74 4.48
CA ILE A 450 10.20 -11.30 4.42
C ILE A 450 11.43 -10.59 3.84
N HIS A 451 11.17 -9.70 2.88
CA HIS A 451 12.12 -8.72 2.37
C HIS A 451 11.53 -7.33 2.56
N SER A 452 12.28 -6.28 2.24
CA SER A 452 11.72 -4.92 2.25
C SER A 452 12.35 -4.11 1.15
N LEU A 453 11.53 -3.63 0.21
CA LEU A 453 11.96 -2.78 -0.87
C LEU A 453 12.22 -1.40 -0.31
N TYR A 454 13.45 -0.91 -0.41
CA TYR A 454 13.81 0.43 0.06
C TYR A 454 14.60 1.20 -0.99
N ILE A 455 14.06 2.35 -1.40
CA ILE A 455 14.72 3.29 -2.31
C ILE A 455 14.97 4.59 -1.52
N PRO A 456 16.18 4.79 -0.96
CA PRO A 456 16.46 5.92 -0.08
C PRO A 456 16.16 7.26 -0.74
N ALA A 457 16.57 7.46 -2.00
CA ALA A 457 16.35 8.71 -2.75
C ALA A 457 14.86 9.07 -2.92
N PHE A 458 13.98 8.07 -2.84
CA PHE A 458 12.53 8.26 -2.97
C PHE A 458 11.82 8.32 -1.61
N ARG A 459 12.55 8.13 -0.49
CA ARG A 459 12.01 7.94 0.87
C ARG A 459 10.92 6.87 0.94
N LEU A 460 11.04 5.85 0.09
CA LEU A 460 10.04 4.82 -0.09
C LEU A 460 10.55 3.50 0.47
N LYS A 461 9.89 2.98 1.51
CA LYS A 461 10.13 1.65 2.07
C LYS A 461 8.81 0.90 2.20
N MET A 462 8.76 -0.35 1.73
CA MET A 462 7.62 -1.23 1.97
C MET A 462 8.09 -2.68 2.06
N ASP A 463 7.59 -3.38 3.07
CA ASP A 463 7.92 -4.79 3.29
C ASP A 463 7.25 -5.65 2.21
N VAL A 464 7.90 -6.75 1.86
CA VAL A 464 7.44 -7.73 0.89
C VAL A 464 7.32 -9.05 1.62
N VAL A 465 6.07 -9.46 1.88
CA VAL A 465 5.75 -10.51 2.86
C VAL A 465 5.22 -11.76 2.14
N PRO A 466 5.72 -12.97 2.44
CA PRO A 466 5.20 -14.19 1.86
C PRO A 466 3.70 -14.40 2.14
N GLY A 467 2.97 -14.94 1.17
CA GLY A 467 1.54 -15.26 1.31
C GLY A 467 0.58 -14.06 1.27
N ARG A 468 1.07 -12.85 0.99
CA ARG A 468 0.22 -11.69 0.73
C ARG A 468 0.87 -10.76 -0.30
N TYR A 469 0.04 -9.96 -0.97
CA TYR A 469 0.51 -8.86 -1.81
C TYR A 469 0.55 -7.58 -0.98
N ASN A 470 1.66 -6.86 -1.07
CA ASN A 470 1.76 -5.49 -0.60
C ASN A 470 1.90 -4.58 -1.81
N THR A 471 1.37 -3.37 -1.71
CA THR A 471 1.51 -2.38 -2.78
C THR A 471 2.19 -1.13 -2.24
N THR A 472 2.94 -0.47 -3.11
CA THR A 472 3.49 0.87 -2.85
C THR A 472 3.52 1.64 -4.16
N TRP A 473 3.66 2.95 -4.09
CA TRP A 473 3.67 3.78 -5.28
C TRP A 473 4.62 4.96 -5.11
N PHE A 474 5.06 5.50 -6.23
CA PHE A 474 5.85 6.71 -6.28
C PHE A 474 5.75 7.34 -7.66
N GLU A 475 6.15 8.60 -7.76
CA GLU A 475 6.39 9.29 -9.02
C GLU A 475 7.84 9.80 -8.96
N ALA A 476 8.67 9.34 -9.90
CA ALA A 476 10.08 9.71 -9.97
C ALA A 476 10.23 11.08 -10.64
N THR A 477 10.97 12.00 -10.02
CA THR A 477 11.07 13.41 -10.46
C THR A 477 12.43 13.77 -11.04
N GLU A 478 13.39 12.87 -10.96
CA GLU A 478 14.77 13.11 -11.42
C GLU A 478 15.27 11.87 -12.17
N VAL A 479 15.83 12.09 -13.36
CA VAL A 479 16.41 11.06 -14.23
C VAL A 479 17.75 10.61 -13.64
N GLY A 480 17.98 9.30 -13.58
CA GLY A 480 19.23 8.75 -13.08
C GLY A 480 19.13 7.31 -12.59
N ASP A 481 20.27 6.80 -12.11
CA ASP A 481 20.40 5.50 -11.47
C ASP A 481 20.36 5.68 -9.94
N TYR A 482 19.40 5.04 -9.28
CA TYR A 482 19.29 5.02 -7.82
C TYR A 482 19.43 3.60 -7.29
N THR A 483 19.96 3.44 -6.08
CA THR A 483 20.11 2.12 -5.47
C THR A 483 18.83 1.71 -4.74
N LEU A 484 18.38 0.49 -5.03
CA LEU A 484 17.34 -0.22 -4.30
C LEU A 484 17.99 -1.24 -3.37
N PHE A 485 17.63 -1.20 -2.09
CA PHE A 485 18.13 -2.08 -1.06
C PHE A 485 17.04 -3.05 -0.59
N CYS A 486 17.45 -4.25 -0.18
CA CYS A 486 16.67 -5.02 0.78
C CYS A 486 16.88 -4.46 2.19
N ALA A 487 15.81 -4.02 2.83
CA ALA A 487 15.83 -3.39 4.16
C ALA A 487 15.14 -4.22 5.25
N GLU A 488 15.00 -5.53 5.03
CA GLU A 488 14.56 -6.51 6.05
C GLU A 488 15.47 -7.72 5.99
N TYR A 489 15.93 -8.21 7.14
CA TYR A 489 16.97 -9.24 7.17
C TYR A 489 16.45 -10.57 6.60
N CYS A 490 16.92 -10.93 5.40
CA CYS A 490 16.44 -12.08 4.64
C CYS A 490 17.45 -13.23 4.52
N GLY A 491 18.56 -13.21 5.28
CA GLY A 491 19.53 -14.30 5.36
C GLY A 491 20.97 -13.91 5.01
N THR A 492 21.81 -14.90 4.73
CA THR A 492 23.28 -14.75 4.67
C THR A 492 23.80 -13.79 3.59
N LYS A 493 23.10 -13.61 2.47
CA LYS A 493 23.46 -12.59 1.46
C LYS A 493 22.50 -11.38 1.45
N HIS A 494 21.84 -11.10 2.58
CA HIS A 494 20.96 -9.93 2.72
C HIS A 494 21.61 -8.62 2.25
N SER A 495 22.86 -8.36 2.67
CA SER A 495 23.61 -7.14 2.29
C SER A 495 23.95 -7.04 0.79
N MET A 496 23.90 -8.16 0.06
CA MET A 496 24.18 -8.22 -1.37
C MET A 496 22.91 -8.15 -2.22
N MET A 497 21.73 -8.12 -1.59
CA MET A 497 20.43 -8.05 -2.26
C MET A 497 20.12 -6.62 -2.71
N LEU A 498 20.86 -6.17 -3.71
CA LEU A 498 20.76 -4.83 -4.28
C LEU A 498 20.16 -4.90 -5.69
N ALA A 499 19.46 -3.85 -6.09
CA ALA A 499 19.06 -3.60 -7.46
C ALA A 499 19.26 -2.11 -7.78
N LYS A 500 19.22 -1.75 -9.06
CA LYS A 500 19.13 -0.37 -9.49
C LYS A 500 17.69 0.00 -9.81
N VAL A 501 17.34 1.25 -9.54
CA VAL A 501 16.18 1.94 -10.10
C VAL A 501 16.70 2.86 -11.19
N VAL A 502 16.38 2.55 -12.44
CA VAL A 502 16.78 3.33 -13.62
C VAL A 502 15.59 4.19 -14.02
N VAL A 503 15.69 5.48 -13.74
CA VAL A 503 14.67 6.45 -14.13
C VAL A 503 15.01 6.97 -15.52
N HIS A 504 14.18 6.61 -16.49
CA HIS A 504 14.35 6.97 -17.89
C HIS A 504 13.80 8.37 -18.20
N PRO A 505 14.44 9.12 -19.11
CA PRO A 505 13.84 10.31 -19.70
C PRO A 505 12.51 10.01 -20.38
N SER A 506 11.66 11.03 -20.53
CA SER A 506 10.38 10.93 -21.23
C SER A 506 10.56 10.34 -22.65
N GLY A 507 9.79 9.30 -22.95
CA GLY A 507 9.82 8.60 -24.24
C GLY A 507 10.86 7.47 -24.36
N GLU A 508 11.92 7.46 -23.55
CA GLU A 508 12.94 6.39 -23.62
C GLU A 508 12.49 5.10 -22.94
N PHE A 509 11.67 5.19 -21.91
CA PHE A 509 11.11 4.03 -21.21
C PHE A 509 10.33 3.09 -22.14
N GLU A 510 9.47 3.63 -23.01
CA GLU A 510 8.66 2.83 -23.93
C GLU A 510 9.51 2.17 -25.02
N ARG A 511 10.57 2.85 -25.47
CA ARG A 511 11.56 2.27 -26.40
C ARG A 511 12.30 1.12 -25.72
N TRP A 512 12.80 1.34 -24.51
CA TRP A 512 13.44 0.29 -23.71
C TRP A 512 12.50 -0.90 -23.49
N LEU A 513 11.23 -0.66 -23.17
CA LEU A 513 10.24 -1.70 -22.90
C LEU A 513 9.97 -2.55 -24.17
N THR A 514 9.85 -1.90 -25.33
CA THR A 514 9.72 -2.57 -26.63
C THR A 514 10.97 -3.38 -26.95
N ASP A 515 12.15 -2.83 -26.63
CA ASP A 515 13.42 -3.51 -26.86
C ASP A 515 13.63 -4.73 -25.98
N ALA A 516 13.23 -4.61 -24.72
CA ALA A 516 13.36 -5.62 -23.70
C ALA A 516 12.39 -6.81 -23.94
N ALA A 517 11.24 -6.59 -24.58
CA ALA A 517 10.28 -7.65 -24.92
C ALA A 517 10.84 -8.68 -25.93
N ASN A 518 11.68 -8.23 -26.87
CA ASN A 518 12.08 -9.00 -28.04
C ASN A 518 13.52 -9.55 -27.95
N PHE A 519 14.09 -9.67 -26.75
CA PHE A 519 15.50 -10.05 -26.60
C PHE A 519 15.80 -11.48 -27.09
N LEU A 520 14.84 -12.40 -27.01
CA LEU A 520 14.97 -13.77 -27.52
C LEU A 520 15.09 -13.81 -29.06
N ASP A 521 14.52 -12.84 -29.76
CA ASP A 521 14.54 -12.80 -31.23
C ASP A 521 15.81 -12.16 -31.79
N ARG A 522 16.57 -11.44 -30.95
CA ARG A 522 17.75 -10.67 -31.35
C ARG A 522 19.07 -11.32 -30.96
N LEU A 523 19.07 -12.07 -29.87
CA LEU A 523 20.27 -12.70 -29.31
C LEU A 523 20.35 -14.16 -29.70
N THR A 524 21.56 -14.70 -29.72
CA THR A 524 21.73 -16.14 -29.86
C THR A 524 21.14 -16.87 -28.63
N PRO A 525 20.71 -18.14 -28.76
CA PRO A 525 20.18 -18.90 -27.62
C PRO A 525 21.13 -18.97 -26.41
N VAL A 526 22.45 -18.94 -26.65
CA VAL A 526 23.48 -18.94 -25.60
C VAL A 526 23.52 -17.60 -24.85
N GLU A 527 23.56 -16.48 -25.57
CA GLU A 527 23.54 -15.13 -24.97
C GLU A 527 22.23 -14.86 -24.23
N ALA A 528 21.10 -15.28 -24.82
CA ALA A 528 19.80 -15.22 -24.16
C ALA A 528 19.78 -16.06 -22.87
N GLY A 529 20.36 -17.27 -22.92
CA GLY A 529 20.46 -18.16 -21.76
C GLY A 529 21.31 -17.59 -20.62
N GLU A 530 22.43 -16.91 -20.94
CA GLU A 530 23.27 -16.23 -19.95
C GLU A 530 22.50 -15.10 -19.23
N ILE A 531 21.75 -14.31 -20.00
CA ILE A 531 20.90 -13.24 -19.47
C ILE A 531 19.84 -13.83 -18.54
N ILE A 532 19.16 -14.90 -18.96
CA ILE A 532 18.12 -15.57 -18.15
C ILE A 532 18.74 -16.17 -16.88
N PHE A 533 19.94 -16.77 -16.96
CA PHE A 533 20.66 -17.33 -15.81
C PHE A 533 20.90 -16.26 -14.73
N THR A 534 21.19 -15.03 -15.15
CA THR A 534 21.39 -13.89 -14.23
C THR A 534 20.06 -13.30 -13.76
N ARG A 535 19.13 -13.00 -14.69
CA ARG A 535 17.84 -12.34 -14.42
C ARG A 535 16.83 -13.20 -13.66
N ARG A 536 16.96 -14.52 -13.74
CA ARG A 536 16.10 -15.45 -13.00
C ARG A 536 16.72 -15.89 -11.68
N GLY A 537 17.91 -15.38 -11.33
CA GLY A 537 18.55 -15.61 -10.03
C GLY A 537 19.28 -16.95 -9.91
N CYS A 538 19.49 -17.69 -10.99
CA CYS A 538 20.20 -18.97 -10.99
C CYS A 538 21.64 -18.80 -10.48
N ALA A 539 22.31 -17.70 -10.86
CA ALA A 539 23.67 -17.35 -10.44
C ALA A 539 23.87 -17.19 -8.91
N GLN A 540 22.79 -17.04 -8.14
CA GLN A 540 22.90 -16.88 -6.68
C GLN A 540 23.23 -18.19 -5.97
N CYS A 541 22.87 -19.32 -6.59
CA CYS A 541 23.01 -20.67 -6.05
C CYS A 541 23.90 -21.56 -6.91
N HIS A 542 24.05 -21.27 -8.20
CA HIS A 542 24.87 -22.06 -9.13
C HIS A 542 26.04 -21.22 -9.64
N SER A 543 27.23 -21.81 -9.63
CA SER A 543 28.43 -21.21 -10.19
C SER A 543 28.66 -21.69 -11.64
N VAL A 544 29.46 -20.95 -12.39
CA VAL A 544 29.92 -21.34 -13.74
C VAL A 544 31.44 -21.56 -13.79
N ASP A 545 32.12 -21.47 -12.65
CA ASP A 545 33.59 -21.55 -12.54
C ASP A 545 34.11 -22.89 -11.98
N GLY A 546 33.20 -23.78 -11.54
CA GLY A 546 33.50 -25.05 -10.89
C GLY A 546 33.37 -25.04 -9.36
N SER A 547 33.18 -23.88 -8.73
CA SER A 547 33.04 -23.77 -7.27
C SER A 547 31.73 -24.35 -6.76
N ALA A 548 31.74 -25.02 -5.61
CA ALA A 548 30.52 -25.51 -4.98
C ALA A 548 29.79 -24.38 -4.23
N MET A 549 28.49 -24.21 -4.50
CA MET A 549 27.62 -23.24 -3.84
C MET A 549 26.43 -23.97 -3.19
N THR A 550 25.32 -23.26 -2.92
CA THR A 550 24.05 -23.87 -2.50
C THR A 550 23.57 -24.94 -3.49
N GLY A 551 23.84 -24.75 -4.78
CA GLY A 551 23.64 -25.71 -5.86
C GLY A 551 24.97 -26.11 -6.53
N PRO A 552 24.93 -27.13 -7.41
CA PRO A 552 26.10 -27.55 -8.18
C PRO A 552 26.55 -26.49 -9.19
N SER A 553 27.84 -26.52 -9.54
CA SER A 553 28.38 -25.75 -10.66
C SER A 553 27.86 -26.29 -11.99
N PHE A 554 27.63 -25.41 -12.96
CA PHE A 554 27.26 -25.78 -14.33
C PHE A 554 28.45 -25.97 -15.27
N LYS A 555 29.68 -25.71 -14.79
CA LYS A 555 30.89 -25.89 -15.59
C LYS A 555 31.08 -27.35 -16.00
N GLY A 556 31.07 -27.61 -17.29
CA GLY A 556 31.30 -28.90 -17.91
C GLY A 556 30.24 -29.95 -17.57
N ILE A 557 29.11 -29.58 -16.95
CA ILE A 557 28.21 -30.57 -16.33
C ILE A 557 27.38 -31.34 -17.37
N PHE A 558 27.16 -30.76 -18.55
CA PHE A 558 26.28 -31.35 -19.56
C PHE A 558 26.88 -32.66 -20.11
N GLY A 559 26.08 -33.73 -20.09
CA GLY A 559 26.48 -35.06 -20.53
C GLY A 559 27.26 -35.89 -19.50
N ILE A 560 27.57 -35.35 -18.31
CA ILE A 560 28.24 -36.09 -17.24
C ILE A 560 27.22 -36.86 -16.39
N GLU A 561 27.62 -38.03 -15.88
CA GLU A 561 26.82 -38.79 -14.90
C GLU A 561 27.10 -38.37 -13.46
N HIS A 562 26.04 -38.23 -12.67
CA HIS A 562 26.13 -37.98 -11.23
C HIS A 562 25.16 -38.86 -10.45
N ALA A 563 25.51 -39.14 -9.19
CA ALA A 563 24.61 -39.82 -8.27
C ALA A 563 23.54 -38.84 -7.73
N LEU A 564 22.32 -39.32 -7.63
CA LEU A 564 21.21 -38.69 -6.93
C LEU A 564 21.27 -39.04 -5.43
N ALA A 565 20.57 -38.27 -4.60
CA ALA A 565 20.43 -38.54 -3.17
C ALA A 565 19.74 -39.90 -2.89
N SER A 566 18.98 -40.44 -3.86
CA SER A 566 18.40 -41.79 -3.83
C SER A 566 19.43 -42.91 -4.08
N GLY A 567 20.65 -42.58 -4.52
CA GLY A 567 21.69 -43.54 -4.91
C GLY A 567 21.67 -43.94 -6.39
N GLU A 568 20.65 -43.55 -7.15
CA GLU A 568 20.58 -43.75 -8.61
C GLU A 568 21.57 -42.85 -9.35
N LYS A 569 22.10 -43.31 -10.48
CA LYS A 569 22.92 -42.49 -11.38
C LYS A 569 22.07 -41.92 -12.50
N ILE A 570 22.25 -40.63 -12.79
CA ILE A 570 21.58 -39.96 -13.91
C ILE A 570 22.58 -39.19 -14.77
N THR A 571 22.39 -39.21 -16.08
CA THR A 571 23.13 -38.37 -17.02
C THR A 571 22.49 -36.99 -17.09
N VAL A 572 23.29 -35.94 -16.97
CA VAL A 572 22.81 -34.55 -17.08
C VAL A 572 22.52 -34.22 -18.55
N ASN A 573 21.29 -34.51 -18.98
CA ASN A 573 20.79 -34.22 -20.33
C ASN A 573 19.73 -33.11 -20.31
N ARG A 574 19.18 -32.77 -21.49
CA ARG A 574 18.17 -31.71 -21.64
C ARG A 574 16.95 -31.94 -20.74
N ASP A 575 16.44 -33.16 -20.71
CA ASP A 575 15.22 -33.50 -19.97
C ASP A 575 15.46 -33.41 -18.46
N TYR A 576 16.62 -33.87 -17.98
CA TYR A 576 16.99 -33.75 -16.57
C TYR A 576 17.13 -32.29 -16.13
N ILE A 577 17.77 -31.43 -16.93
CA ILE A 577 17.89 -30.00 -16.61
C ILE A 577 16.51 -29.35 -16.58
N ARG A 578 15.66 -29.63 -17.57
CA ARG A 578 14.29 -29.10 -17.65
C ARG A 578 13.46 -29.55 -16.44
N GLU A 579 13.48 -30.84 -16.11
CA GLU A 579 12.80 -31.39 -14.93
C GLU A 579 13.35 -30.78 -13.64
N SER A 580 14.67 -30.56 -13.53
CA SER A 580 15.27 -29.93 -12.35
C SER A 580 14.88 -28.44 -12.19
N ILE A 581 14.60 -27.73 -13.28
CA ILE A 581 14.12 -26.33 -13.25
C ILE A 581 12.64 -26.28 -12.85
N LEU A 582 11.81 -27.16 -13.42
CA LEU A 582 10.36 -27.16 -13.19
C LEU A 582 9.99 -27.84 -11.86
N GLU A 583 10.65 -28.93 -11.52
CA GLU A 583 10.35 -29.81 -10.38
C GLU A 583 11.65 -30.16 -9.62
N PRO A 584 12.34 -29.16 -9.03
CA PRO A 584 13.69 -29.30 -8.45
C PRO A 584 13.81 -30.35 -7.33
N GLN A 585 12.67 -30.73 -6.72
CA GLN A 585 12.63 -31.69 -5.63
C GLN A 585 12.48 -33.14 -6.10
N ALA A 586 12.22 -33.37 -7.39
CA ALA A 586 12.03 -34.71 -7.94
C ALA A 586 13.34 -35.52 -7.95
N LYS A 587 14.46 -34.90 -8.35
CA LYS A 587 15.74 -35.59 -8.56
C LYS A 587 16.93 -34.80 -8.02
N ILE A 588 17.11 -34.87 -6.71
CA ILE A 588 18.15 -34.13 -5.98
C ILE A 588 19.53 -34.77 -6.18
N ARG A 589 20.53 -33.99 -6.60
CA ARG A 589 21.92 -34.43 -6.70
C ARG A 589 22.50 -34.78 -5.33
N ALA A 590 23.24 -35.90 -5.23
CA ALA A 590 23.91 -36.30 -4.00
C ALA A 590 24.83 -35.19 -3.48
N GLY A 591 24.79 -34.94 -2.17
CA GLY A 591 25.58 -33.91 -1.49
C GLY A 591 24.93 -32.53 -1.41
N TYR A 592 23.74 -32.32 -2.00
CA TYR A 592 23.01 -31.05 -1.95
C TYR A 592 21.68 -31.18 -1.18
N LYS A 593 21.26 -30.07 -0.56
CA LYS A 593 19.97 -29.99 0.15
C LYS A 593 18.85 -29.56 -0.81
N PRO A 594 17.59 -29.97 -0.53
CA PRO A 594 16.40 -29.53 -1.27
C PRO A 594 16.11 -28.04 -1.06
N ALA A 595 16.90 -27.15 -1.69
CA ALA A 595 16.83 -25.71 -1.48
C ALA A 595 16.42 -24.90 -2.73
N MET A 596 16.40 -25.54 -3.91
CA MET A 596 16.05 -24.85 -5.15
C MET A 596 14.53 -24.64 -5.27
N PRO A 597 14.05 -23.41 -5.50
CA PRO A 597 12.63 -23.12 -5.73
C PRO A 597 12.20 -23.60 -7.13
N THR A 598 10.91 -23.90 -7.29
CA THR A 598 10.34 -24.27 -8.60
C THR A 598 10.22 -23.05 -9.52
N TYR A 599 10.51 -23.25 -10.81
CA TYR A 599 10.27 -22.26 -11.87
C TYR A 599 9.07 -22.64 -12.77
N LYS A 600 8.24 -23.61 -12.35
CA LYS A 600 7.04 -24.01 -13.07
C LYS A 600 6.06 -22.83 -13.14
N GLY A 601 5.65 -22.47 -14.36
CA GLY A 601 4.82 -21.29 -14.61
C GLY A 601 5.55 -19.94 -14.54
N GLN A 602 6.87 -19.93 -14.28
CA GLN A 602 7.68 -18.70 -14.21
C GLN A 602 8.57 -18.49 -15.44
N LEU A 603 8.90 -19.57 -16.16
CA LEU A 603 9.71 -19.55 -17.38
C LEU A 603 8.93 -20.15 -18.55
N ARG A 604 9.06 -19.53 -19.72
CA ARG A 604 8.58 -20.07 -20.99
C ARG A 604 9.49 -21.19 -21.48
N ASP A 605 8.97 -22.05 -22.34
CA ASP A 605 9.75 -23.15 -22.92
C ASP A 605 10.97 -22.67 -23.70
N GLU A 606 10.83 -21.58 -24.44
CA GLU A 606 11.91 -20.92 -25.18
C GLU A 606 13.03 -20.41 -24.24
N GLU A 607 12.67 -19.91 -23.06
CA GLU A 607 13.63 -19.43 -22.05
C GLU A 607 14.38 -20.60 -21.40
N ILE A 608 13.68 -21.71 -21.14
CA ILE A 608 14.30 -22.94 -20.64
C ILE A 608 15.28 -23.50 -21.68
N ASP A 609 14.91 -23.44 -22.96
CA ASP A 609 15.76 -23.91 -24.05
C ASP A 609 17.02 -23.07 -24.22
N ALA A 610 16.90 -21.74 -24.10
CA ALA A 610 18.04 -20.84 -24.06
C ALA A 610 18.96 -21.12 -22.86
N LEU A 611 18.41 -21.32 -21.65
CA LEU A 611 19.18 -21.72 -20.47
C LEU A 611 19.96 -23.03 -20.68
N ILE A 612 19.31 -24.02 -21.28
CA ILE A 612 19.95 -25.31 -21.57
C ILE A 612 21.06 -25.13 -22.62
N ALA A 613 20.85 -24.28 -23.64
CA ALA A 613 21.87 -23.95 -24.62
C ALA A 613 23.09 -23.29 -23.97
N TYR A 614 22.87 -22.35 -23.05
CA TYR A 614 23.94 -21.73 -22.27
C TYR A 614 24.70 -22.75 -21.40
N ILE A 615 24.00 -23.60 -20.64
CA ILE A 615 24.63 -24.62 -19.80
C ILE A 615 25.48 -25.60 -20.61
N LYS A 616 25.07 -25.95 -21.83
CA LYS A 616 25.83 -26.81 -22.74
C LYS A 616 27.18 -26.21 -23.17
N GLU A 617 27.26 -24.88 -23.26
CA GLU A 617 28.47 -24.19 -23.73
C GLU A 617 29.51 -24.00 -22.61
N LEU A 618 29.08 -24.05 -21.35
CA LEU A 618 29.97 -23.98 -20.19
C LEU A 618 30.80 -25.27 -20.08
N LYS A 619 32.07 -25.23 -20.51
CA LYS A 619 33.01 -26.37 -20.50
C LYS A 619 33.95 -26.39 -19.30
#